data_AF-A0A7C4D9C3-F1
#
_entry.id   AF-A0A7C4D9C3-F1
#
_cell.length_a   1.000
_cell.length_b   1.000
_cell.length_c   1.000
_cell.angle_alpha   90.00
_cell.angle_beta   90.00
_cell.angle_gamma   90.00
#
_symmetry.space_group_name_H-M   'P 1'
#
loop_
_entity.id
_entity.type
_entity.pdbx_description
1 polymer ?
#
loop_
_entity_poly.entity_id
_entity_poly.type
_entity_poly.pdbx_seq_one_letter_code
_entity_poly.pdbx_strand_id
1 'polypeptide(L)'
;MTSDQLNYIEKYFIKGLIRILVLSALREGGKCGYHIYRYVNNKTKLKTSLSTVYTIIRELVDRGLITRIGDIYQLTERGFETLNLFLKKYPKLKSIL
;
A
#
# COMPACT_ATOMS: atom_id res chain seq x y z
N MET A 1 2.53 -16.50 24.89
CA MET A 1 1.93 -15.91 23.67
C MET A 1 1.88 -17.03 22.63
N THR A 2 0.68 -17.48 22.25
CA THR A 2 0.52 -18.58 21.28
C THR A 2 0.92 -18.09 19.88
N SER A 3 1.56 -18.96 19.09
CA SER A 3 2.00 -18.72 17.71
C SER A 3 0.90 -18.09 16.84
N ASP A 4 -0.34 -18.46 17.10
CA ASP A 4 -1.51 -17.99 16.34
C ASP A 4 -1.81 -16.51 16.57
N GLN A 5 -1.61 -16.01 17.80
CA GLN A 5 -1.80 -14.59 18.08
C GLN A 5 -0.72 -13.74 17.42
N LEU A 6 0.52 -14.23 17.38
CA LEU A 6 1.61 -13.56 16.67
C LEU A 6 1.33 -13.49 15.16
N ASN A 7 0.97 -14.63 14.55
CA ASN A 7 0.61 -14.70 13.12
C ASN A 7 -0.56 -13.78 12.77
N TYR A 8 -1.56 -13.68 13.66
CA TYR A 8 -2.67 -12.74 13.50
C TYR A 8 -2.16 -11.30 13.47
N ILE A 9 -1.41 -10.87 14.49
CA ILE A 9 -0.89 -9.49 14.58
C ILE A 9 -0.02 -9.14 13.36
N GLU A 10 0.90 -10.02 12.98
CA GLU A 10 1.79 -9.83 11.83
C GLU A 10 1.00 -9.64 10.54
N LYS A 11 -0.05 -10.43 10.31
CA LYS A 11 -0.89 -10.33 9.12
C LYS A 11 -1.57 -8.96 9.01
N TYR A 12 -2.11 -8.41 10.10
CA TYR A 12 -2.73 -7.08 10.07
C TYR A 12 -1.70 -5.98 9.87
N PHE A 13 -0.55 -6.10 10.53
CA PHE A 13 0.56 -5.16 10.38
C PHE A 13 1.08 -5.12 8.93
N ILE A 14 1.36 -6.28 8.34
CA ILE A 14 1.85 -6.40 6.96
C ILE A 14 0.83 -5.81 5.97
N LYS A 15 -0.46 -6.13 6.13
CA LYS A 15 -1.51 -5.54 5.27
C LYS A 15 -1.60 -4.01 5.43
N GLY A 16 -1.41 -3.49 6.64
CA GLY A 16 -1.30 -2.05 6.88
C GLY A 16 -0.13 -1.43 6.13
N LEU A 17 1.05 -2.03 6.24
CA LEU A 17 2.26 -1.57 5.55
C LEU A 17 2.11 -1.60 4.02
N ILE A 18 1.53 -2.66 3.46
CA ILE A 18 1.30 -2.77 2.01
C ILE A 18 0.37 -1.66 1.52
N ARG A 19 -0.71 -1.32 2.26
CA ARG A 19 -1.59 -0.20 1.89
C ARG A 19 -0.81 1.11 1.74
N ILE A 20 0.05 1.42 2.71
CA ILE A 20 0.89 2.61 2.66
C ILE A 20 1.86 2.55 1.49
N LEU A 21 2.50 1.41 1.24
CA LEU A 21 3.41 1.23 0.11
C LEU A 21 2.73 1.38 -1.25
N VAL A 22 1.49 0.92 -1.39
CA VAL A 22 0.70 1.12 -2.61
C VAL A 22 0.44 2.61 -2.84
N LEU A 23 0.04 3.35 -1.80
CA LEU A 23 -0.14 4.81 -1.90
C LEU A 23 1.19 5.51 -2.23
N SER A 24 2.29 5.13 -1.57
CA SER A 24 3.63 5.67 -1.84
C SER A 24 4.09 5.38 -3.27
N ALA A 25 3.82 4.19 -3.80
CA ALA A 25 4.15 3.83 -5.18
C ALA A 25 3.49 4.79 -6.18
N LEU A 26 2.29 5.29 -5.87
CA LEU A 26 1.51 6.15 -6.75
C LEU A 26 1.76 7.65 -6.52
N ARG A 27 2.59 8.02 -5.54
CA ARG A 27 2.86 9.42 -5.17
C ARG A 27 3.47 10.25 -6.30
N GLU A 28 4.35 9.64 -7.09
CA GLU A 28 5.05 10.29 -8.21
C GLU A 28 4.32 10.12 -9.55
N GLY A 29 3.11 9.54 -9.54
CA GLY A 29 2.31 9.34 -10.74
C GLY A 29 1.78 7.92 -10.90
N GLY A 30 0.86 7.79 -11.85
CA GLY A 30 0.09 6.56 -12.07
C GLY A 30 0.93 5.35 -12.47
N LYS A 31 0.52 4.17 -12.02
CA LYS A 31 1.21 2.90 -12.32
C LYS A 31 0.24 1.77 -12.59
N CYS A 32 0.62 0.86 -13.48
CA CYS A 32 -0.11 -0.39 -13.68
C CYS A 32 0.02 -1.30 -12.47
N GLY A 33 -0.96 -2.20 -12.28
CA GLY A 33 -1.01 -3.10 -11.10
C GLY A 33 0.27 -3.92 -10.88
N TYR A 34 0.89 -4.40 -11.97
CA TYR A 34 2.16 -5.13 -11.88
C TYR A 34 3.34 -4.27 -11.37
N HIS A 35 3.42 -3.00 -11.77
CA HIS A 35 4.46 -2.08 -11.28
C HIS A 35 4.29 -1.78 -9.80
N ILE A 36 3.05 -1.63 -9.33
CA ILE A 36 2.73 -1.47 -7.90
C ILE A 36 3.17 -2.71 -7.13
N TYR A 37 2.80 -3.91 -7.60
CA TYR A 37 3.23 -5.17 -7.02
C TYR A 37 4.76 -5.28 -6.91
N ARG A 38 5.48 -4.95 -7.99
CA ARG A 38 6.95 -4.99 -8.00
C ARG A 38 7.55 -4.01 -6.99
N TYR A 39 7.00 -2.80 -6.90
CA TYR A 39 7.42 -1.81 -5.91
C TYR A 39 7.24 -2.32 -4.47
N VAL A 40 6.05 -2.86 -4.16
CA VAL A 40 5.73 -3.40 -2.82
C VAL A 40 6.69 -4.54 -2.44
N ASN A 41 6.93 -5.49 -3.34
CA ASN A 41 7.82 -6.62 -3.05
C ASN A 41 9.28 -6.18 -2.90
N ASN A 42 9.75 -5.23 -3.70
CA ASN A 42 11.11 -4.70 -3.58
C ASN A 42 11.33 -3.97 -2.24
N LYS A 43 10.32 -3.24 -1.75
CA LYS A 43 10.42 -2.46 -0.51
C LYS A 43 10.26 -3.30 0.76
N THR A 44 9.38 -4.31 0.75
CA THR A 44 9.12 -5.10 1.96
C THR A 44 10.13 -6.23 2.17
N LYS A 45 10.79 -6.72 1.12
CA LYS A 45 11.49 -8.02 1.11
C LYS A 45 10.63 -9.21 1.55
N LEU A 46 9.32 -8.99 1.77
CA LEU A 46 8.34 -10.00 2.11
C LEU A 46 7.76 -10.52 0.79
N LYS A 47 7.66 -11.85 0.65
CA LYS A 47 6.98 -12.46 -0.50
C LYS A 47 5.47 -12.26 -0.38
N THR A 48 5.00 -11.07 -0.72
CA THR A 48 3.57 -10.80 -0.84
C THR A 48 3.08 -11.37 -2.16
N SER A 49 2.00 -12.16 -2.13
CA SER A 49 1.42 -12.70 -3.35
C SER A 49 0.79 -11.60 -4.21
N LEU A 50 0.80 -11.80 -5.54
CA LEU A 50 0.19 -10.89 -6.50
C LEU A 50 -1.28 -10.61 -6.14
N SER A 51 -2.03 -11.65 -5.81
CA SER A 51 -3.43 -11.56 -5.40
C SER A 51 -3.63 -10.69 -4.16
N THR A 52 -2.72 -10.76 -3.18
CA THR A 52 -2.82 -9.93 -1.96
C THR A 52 -2.69 -8.45 -2.31
N VAL A 53 -1.74 -8.09 -3.19
CA VAL A 53 -1.57 -6.71 -3.62
C VAL A 53 -2.80 -6.23 -4.40
N TYR A 54 -3.34 -7.03 -5.32
CA TYR A 54 -4.55 -6.66 -6.06
C TYR A 54 -5.79 -6.53 -5.18
N THR A 55 -5.95 -7.36 -4.15
CA THR A 55 -7.01 -7.20 -3.16
C THR A 55 -6.87 -5.86 -2.43
N ILE A 56 -5.65 -5.48 -2.03
CA ILE A 56 -5.41 -4.21 -1.37
C ILE A 56 -5.65 -3.03 -2.33
N ILE A 57 -5.24 -3.13 -3.59
CA ILE A 57 -5.52 -2.11 -4.60
C ILE A 57 -7.04 -1.92 -4.73
N ARG A 58 -7.81 -3.01 -4.82
CA ARG A 58 -9.28 -2.94 -4.88
C ARG A 58 -9.86 -2.27 -3.65
N GLU A 59 -9.44 -2.66 -2.45
CA GLU A 59 -9.87 -2.01 -1.20
C GLU A 59 -9.58 -0.50 -1.18
N LEU A 60 -8.46 -0.05 -1.74
CA LEU A 60 -8.10 1.36 -1.81
C LEU A 60 -8.91 2.13 -2.86
N VAL A 61 -9.29 1.46 -3.95
CA VAL A 61 -10.25 1.99 -4.95
C VAL A 61 -11.63 2.14 -4.34
N ASP A 62 -12.13 1.11 -3.66
CA ASP A 62 -13.45 1.13 -3.01
C ASP A 62 -13.55 2.22 -1.93
N ARG A 63 -12.42 2.55 -1.29
CA ARG A 63 -12.31 3.65 -0.30
C ARG A 63 -12.10 5.03 -0.92
N GLY A 64 -11.98 5.13 -2.25
CA GLY A 64 -11.75 6.38 -2.97
C GLY A 64 -10.39 7.02 -2.71
N LEU A 65 -9.39 6.24 -2.29
CA LEU A 65 -8.00 6.70 -2.11
C LEU A 65 -7.18 6.58 -3.40
N ILE A 66 -7.60 5.68 -4.29
CA ILE A 66 -6.99 5.44 -5.59
C ILE A 66 -8.12 5.38 -6.62
N THR A 67 -7.85 5.80 -7.85
CA THR A 67 -8.73 5.59 -9.00
C THR A 67 -8.03 4.75 -10.06
N ARG A 68 -8.82 4.08 -10.91
CA ARG A 68 -8.33 3.31 -12.07
C ARG A 68 -8.76 4.02 -13.35
N ILE A 69 -7.79 4.35 -14.21
CA ILE A 69 -7.99 4.92 -15.54
C ILE A 69 -7.36 3.95 -16.54
N GLY A 70 -8.19 3.18 -17.25
CA GLY A 70 -7.71 2.05 -18.06
C GLY A 70 -6.98 1.03 -17.17
N ASP A 71 -5.71 0.75 -17.47
CA ASP A 71 -4.88 -0.16 -16.67
C ASP A 71 -3.97 0.53 -15.66
N ILE A 72 -4.08 1.85 -15.54
CA ILE A 72 -3.26 2.68 -14.66
C ILE A 72 -4.05 3.02 -13.39
N TYR A 73 -3.43 2.83 -12.23
CA TYR A 73 -3.95 3.31 -10.95
C TYR A 73 -3.28 4.64 -10.60
N GLN A 74 -4.02 5.56 -10.01
CA GLN A 74 -3.55 6.89 -9.62
C GLN A 74 -4.10 7.27 -8.24
N LEU A 75 -3.36 8.06 -7.47
CA LEU A 75 -3.89 8.65 -6.24
C LEU A 75 -5.04 9.61 -6.57
N THR A 76 -6.10 9.55 -5.77
CA THR A 76 -7.06 10.66 -5.69
C THR A 76 -6.48 11.78 -4.83
N GLU A 77 -7.07 12.97 -4.86
CA GLU A 77 -6.74 14.06 -3.94
C GLU A 77 -6.80 13.60 -2.47
N ARG A 78 -7.90 12.94 -2.10
CA ARG A 78 -8.08 12.32 -0.78
C ARG A 78 -6.98 11.30 -0.45
N GLY A 79 -6.57 10.49 -1.42
CA GLY A 79 -5.47 9.54 -1.25
C GLY A 79 -4.14 10.22 -0.96
N PHE A 80 -3.83 11.29 -1.70
CA PHE A 80 -2.63 12.08 -1.53
C PHE A 80 -2.59 12.77 -0.16
N GLU A 81 -3.69 13.42 0.25
CA GLU A 81 -3.81 14.03 1.57
C GLU A 81 -3.67 13.01 2.70
N THR A 82 -4.34 11.86 2.57
CA THR A 82 -4.27 10.77 3.55
C THR A 82 -2.83 10.28 3.72
N LEU A 83 -2.10 10.09 2.62
CA LEU A 83 -0.69 9.69 2.66
C LEU A 83 0.17 10.76 3.33
N ASN A 84 -0.02 12.03 2.99
CA ASN A 84 0.74 13.12 3.59
C ASN A 84 0.48 13.27 5.09
N LEU A 85 -0.78 13.16 5.53
CA LEU A 85 -1.15 13.15 6.95
C LEU A 85 -0.49 11.98 7.69
N PHE A 86 -0.49 10.79 7.08
CA PHE A 86 0.16 9.62 7.64
C PHE A 86 1.68 9.84 7.79
N LEU A 87 2.36 10.33 6.76
CA LEU A 87 3.80 10.62 6.80
C LEU A 87 4.16 11.74 7.78
N LYS A 88 3.30 12.75 7.93
CA LYS A 88 3.47 13.82 8.92
C LYS A 88 3.33 13.29 10.35
N LYS A 89 2.38 12.37 10.58
CA LYS A 89 2.17 11.72 11.88
C LYS A 89 3.30 10.75 12.23
N TYR A 90 3.88 10.09 11.23
CA TYR A 90 4.94 9.09 11.40
C TYR A 90 6.18 9.46 10.59
N PRO A 91 6.94 10.51 10.97
CA PRO A 91 8.06 11.02 10.18
C PRO A 91 9.18 10.00 9.98
N LYS A 92 9.35 9.06 10.93
CA LYS A 92 10.32 7.96 10.84
C LYS A 92 10.05 7.00 9.66
N LEU A 93 8.82 6.96 9.13
CA LEU A 93 8.48 6.12 7.98
C LEU A 93 8.86 6.76 6.63
N LYS A 94 9.11 8.07 6.60
CA LYS A 94 9.51 8.80 5.39
C LYS A 94 10.87 8.34 4.84
N SER A 95 11.75 7.81 5.68
CA SER A 95 13.05 7.27 5.26
C SER A 95 12.96 5.86 4.65
N ILE A 96 11.85 5.16 4.84
CA ILE A 96 11.65 3.77 4.41
C ILE A 96 10.82 3.70 3.11
N LEU A 97 9.86 4.60 2.97
CA LEU A 97 8.95 4.75 1.83
C LEU A 97 9.59 5.58 0.72
#